data_AF-A0A367K5H6-F1
#
_entry.id   AF-A0A367K5H6-F1
#
_cell.length_a   1.000
_cell.length_b   1.000
_cell.length_c   1.000
_cell.angle_alpha   90.00
_cell.angle_beta   90.00
_cell.angle_gamma   90.00
#
_symmetry.space_group_name_H-M   'P 1'
#
loop_
_entity.id
_entity.type
_entity.pdbx_description
1 polymer ?
#
loop_
_entity_poly.entity_id
_entity_poly.type
_entity_poly.pdbx_seq_one_letter_code
_entity_poly.pdbx_strand_id
1 'polypeptide(L)'
;MIKVLILGAGYGTRLQKDLAVNPDYSHLLGIPKALLPLGQKDALITYWVELFQKHGITSSSIYIVTNAQCYDAFITWAKYHDIPLDHVVSDGTSSNETRLGAVPDILFGINHFGLDQSDVLVVGGDTLFLHDFNLDKFFDKYKQMNSNYDACLVTTYLVTEEQVHKFGIVETDSQGIITSFLEKPSPLATQSRKACPCFYLINSKAIPLIQEFVDNCKASNAPKEEYDATGKCLAYLYPRFKLGTFPISGRIDVGGLSSYIKANTYFQS
;
A
#
# COMPACT_ATOMS: atom_id res chain seq x y z
N MET A 1 -18.83 -2.78 6.45
CA MET A 1 -18.09 -3.93 5.86
C MET A 1 -16.81 -3.37 5.27
N ILE A 2 -15.66 -3.99 5.51
CA ILE A 2 -14.38 -3.47 5.02
C ILE A 2 -14.29 -3.70 3.51
N LYS A 3 -13.88 -2.67 2.77
CA LYS A 3 -13.52 -2.74 1.36
C LYS A 3 -12.00 -2.72 1.23
N VAL A 4 -11.44 -3.39 0.22
CA VAL A 4 -10.00 -3.46 -0.02
C VAL A 4 -9.68 -2.72 -1.30
N LEU A 5 -8.73 -1.80 -1.25
CA LEU A 5 -8.21 -1.09 -2.40
C LEU A 5 -6.72 -1.42 -2.58
N ILE A 6 -6.38 -2.11 -3.66
CA ILE A 6 -5.01 -2.48 -4.00
C ILE A 6 -4.45 -1.45 -4.99
N LEU A 7 -3.29 -0.89 -4.67
CA LEU A 7 -2.58 0.07 -5.52
C LEU A 7 -1.64 -0.66 -6.48
N GLY A 8 -1.98 -0.63 -7.77
CA GLY A 8 -1.27 -1.27 -8.88
C GLY A 8 -0.83 -0.31 -9.99
N ALA A 9 -0.93 1.00 -9.79
CA ALA A 9 -0.60 2.02 -10.81
C ALA A 9 0.90 2.36 -10.92
N GLY A 10 1.75 1.79 -10.06
CA GLY A 10 3.19 2.04 -10.08
C GLY A 10 3.90 1.46 -11.30
N TYR A 11 4.69 2.29 -12.00
CA TYR A 11 5.41 1.92 -13.23
C TYR A 11 6.64 1.03 -13.00
N GLY A 12 7.08 0.85 -11.75
CA GLY A 12 8.19 -0.06 -11.42
C GLY A 12 9.51 0.25 -12.15
N THR A 13 9.76 1.51 -12.50
CA THR A 13 10.85 1.93 -13.41
C THR A 13 12.23 1.40 -13.03
N ARG A 14 12.55 1.33 -11.73
CA ARG A 14 13.81 0.74 -11.26
C ARG A 14 13.91 -0.74 -11.61
N LEU A 15 12.88 -1.53 -11.28
CA LEU A 15 12.87 -2.95 -11.61
C LEU A 15 12.95 -3.17 -13.13
N GLN A 16 12.19 -2.42 -13.92
CA GLN A 16 12.20 -2.57 -15.39
C GLN A 16 13.60 -2.26 -15.97
N LYS A 17 14.31 -1.26 -15.43
CA LYS A 17 15.71 -0.98 -15.81
C LYS A 17 16.66 -2.11 -15.40
N ASP A 18 16.51 -2.65 -14.19
CA ASP A 18 17.31 -3.79 -13.74
C ASP A 18 17.08 -5.00 -14.67
N LEU A 19 15.81 -5.33 -14.98
CA LEU A 19 15.46 -6.47 -15.84
C LEU A 19 16.02 -6.32 -17.26
N ALA A 20 16.01 -5.11 -17.83
CA ALA A 20 16.51 -4.86 -19.18
C ALA A 20 18.01 -5.17 -19.35
N VAL A 21 18.79 -5.16 -18.27
CA VAL A 21 20.23 -5.44 -18.28
C VAL A 21 20.60 -6.80 -17.66
N ASN A 22 19.61 -7.62 -17.28
CA ASN A 22 19.80 -8.94 -16.67
C ASN A 22 19.08 -10.03 -17.49
N PRO A 23 19.78 -10.70 -18.44
CA PRO A 23 19.18 -11.66 -19.37
C PRO A 23 18.42 -12.81 -18.69
N ASP A 24 18.90 -13.29 -17.54
CA ASP A 24 18.30 -14.40 -16.79
C ASP A 24 16.87 -14.10 -16.30
N TYR A 25 16.53 -12.81 -16.16
CA TYR A 25 15.22 -12.35 -15.68
C TYR A 25 14.42 -11.61 -16.76
N SER A 26 14.87 -11.64 -18.02
CA SER A 26 14.22 -10.94 -19.15
C SER A 26 12.75 -11.34 -19.37
N HIS A 27 12.35 -12.55 -18.97
CA HIS A 27 10.97 -13.03 -19.01
C HIS A 27 10.00 -12.23 -18.11
N LEU A 28 10.52 -11.43 -17.15
CA LEU A 28 9.73 -10.56 -16.28
C LEU A 28 9.57 -9.14 -16.83
N LEU A 29 10.29 -8.79 -17.90
CA LEU A 29 10.27 -7.45 -18.47
C LEU A 29 8.87 -7.10 -18.99
N GLY A 30 8.37 -5.91 -18.66
CA GLY A 30 7.04 -5.45 -19.04
C GLY A 30 5.90 -5.94 -18.14
N ILE A 31 6.14 -6.90 -17.25
CA ILE A 31 5.12 -7.34 -16.28
C ILE A 31 4.91 -6.24 -15.23
N PRO A 32 3.66 -5.79 -14.97
CA PRO A 32 3.38 -4.85 -13.90
C PRO A 32 3.88 -5.40 -12.57
N LYS A 33 4.50 -4.55 -11.76
CA LYS A 33 5.21 -4.99 -10.55
C LYS A 33 4.30 -5.81 -9.61
N ALA A 34 3.07 -5.37 -9.39
CA ALA A 34 2.10 -6.07 -8.55
C ALA A 34 1.66 -7.44 -9.11
N LEU A 35 1.87 -7.67 -10.41
CA LEU A 35 1.54 -8.89 -11.12
C LEU A 35 2.77 -9.77 -11.40
N LEU A 36 3.92 -9.49 -10.77
CA LEU A 36 5.08 -10.36 -10.91
C LEU A 36 4.80 -11.72 -10.28
N PRO A 37 5.11 -12.83 -10.98
CA PRO A 37 5.04 -14.15 -10.37
C PRO A 37 6.02 -14.23 -9.19
N LEU A 38 5.60 -14.87 -8.11
CA LEU A 38 6.42 -14.99 -6.91
C LEU A 38 6.15 -16.30 -6.19
N GLY A 39 7.19 -17.05 -5.88
CA GLY A 39 7.05 -18.34 -5.21
C GLY A 39 6.24 -19.31 -6.06
N GLN A 40 5.10 -19.75 -5.52
CA GLN A 40 4.14 -20.64 -6.18
C GLN A 40 2.91 -19.88 -6.71
N LYS A 41 2.90 -18.54 -6.67
CA LYS A 41 1.80 -17.70 -7.11
C LYS A 41 2.13 -16.99 -8.41
N ASP A 42 1.10 -16.75 -9.20
CA ASP A 42 1.17 -16.08 -10.50
C ASP A 42 1.40 -14.57 -10.39
N ALA A 43 1.04 -13.97 -9.25
CA ALA A 43 1.23 -12.55 -8.97
C ALA A 43 1.51 -12.29 -7.48
N LEU A 44 2.23 -11.19 -7.17
CA LEU A 44 2.40 -10.71 -5.79
C LEU A 44 1.05 -10.51 -5.09
N ILE A 45 0.11 -9.83 -5.76
CA ILE A 45 -1.19 -9.51 -5.17
C ILE A 45 -2.09 -10.74 -4.97
N THR A 46 -1.80 -11.87 -5.61
CA THR A 46 -2.51 -13.14 -5.37
C THR A 46 -2.36 -13.58 -3.91
N TYR A 47 -1.19 -13.35 -3.28
CA TYR A 47 -1.01 -13.63 -1.84
C TYR A 47 -1.97 -12.82 -0.97
N TRP A 48 -2.22 -11.55 -1.32
CA TRP A 48 -3.17 -10.71 -0.58
C TRP A 48 -4.60 -11.16 -0.78
N VAL A 49 -5.01 -11.40 -2.02
CA VAL A 49 -6.38 -11.83 -2.33
C VAL A 49 -6.72 -13.14 -1.64
N GLU A 50 -5.84 -14.15 -1.70
CA GLU A 50 -6.06 -15.41 -1.02
C GLU A 50 -6.11 -15.24 0.50
N LEU A 51 -5.25 -14.40 1.08
CA LEU A 51 -5.31 -14.08 2.51
C LEU A 51 -6.65 -13.44 2.87
N PHE A 52 -7.11 -12.45 2.10
CA PHE A 52 -8.39 -11.78 2.34
C PHE A 52 -9.57 -12.75 2.24
N GLN A 53 -9.62 -13.58 1.21
CA GLN A 53 -10.68 -14.56 1.00
C GLN A 53 -10.71 -15.62 2.11
N LYS A 54 -9.54 -16.12 2.54
CA LYS A 54 -9.43 -17.06 3.67
C LYS A 54 -10.02 -16.49 4.96
N HIS A 55 -9.97 -15.17 5.12
CA HIS A 55 -10.49 -14.43 6.27
C HIS A 55 -11.86 -13.76 6.01
N GLY A 56 -12.60 -14.24 5.01
CA GLY A 56 -14.01 -13.88 4.79
C GLY A 56 -14.26 -12.58 4.01
N ILE A 57 -13.23 -11.97 3.42
CA ILE A 57 -13.40 -10.86 2.48
C ILE A 57 -13.65 -11.44 1.08
N THR A 58 -14.84 -11.20 0.54
CA THR A 58 -15.22 -11.68 -0.79
C THR A 58 -14.54 -10.87 -1.90
N SER A 59 -14.42 -11.47 -3.09
CA SER A 59 -13.91 -10.78 -4.29
C SER A 59 -14.69 -9.51 -4.64
N SER A 60 -15.99 -9.46 -4.33
CA SER A 60 -16.85 -8.28 -4.46
C SER A 60 -16.54 -7.13 -3.49
N SER A 61 -15.51 -7.27 -2.65
CA SER A 61 -15.02 -6.21 -1.78
C SER A 61 -13.57 -5.85 -2.09
N ILE A 62 -12.97 -6.39 -3.16
CA ILE A 62 -11.61 -6.10 -3.59
C ILE A 62 -11.67 -5.24 -4.85
N TYR A 63 -10.94 -4.13 -4.81
CA TYR A 63 -10.86 -3.12 -5.86
C TYR A 63 -9.40 -2.82 -6.18
N ILE A 64 -9.11 -2.45 -7.42
CA ILE A 64 -7.76 -2.26 -7.93
C ILE A 64 -7.70 -0.97 -8.74
N VAL A 65 -6.75 -0.11 -8.39
CA VAL A 65 -6.36 1.04 -9.21
C VAL A 65 -5.07 0.70 -9.92
N THR A 66 -5.04 0.87 -11.24
CA THR A 66 -3.85 0.69 -12.07
C THR A 66 -3.69 1.85 -13.05
N ASN A 67 -2.68 1.81 -13.91
CA ASN A 67 -2.45 2.80 -14.96
C ASN A 67 -2.90 2.26 -16.33
N ALA A 68 -2.96 3.12 -17.34
CA ALA A 68 -3.44 2.74 -18.67
C ALA A 68 -2.56 1.67 -19.35
N GLN A 69 -1.25 1.71 -19.11
CA GLN A 69 -0.30 0.73 -19.68
C GLN A 69 -0.50 -0.67 -19.10
N CYS A 70 -0.80 -0.76 -17.79
CA CYS A 70 -0.93 -2.03 -17.09
C CYS A 70 -2.36 -2.57 -17.05
N TYR A 71 -3.36 -1.77 -17.45
CA TYR A 71 -4.78 -2.08 -17.32
C TYR A 71 -5.17 -3.47 -17.85
N ASP A 72 -4.80 -3.80 -19.09
CA ASP A 72 -5.17 -5.07 -19.72
C ASP A 72 -4.59 -6.29 -18.98
N ALA A 73 -3.39 -6.15 -18.41
CA ALA A 73 -2.78 -7.20 -17.60
C ALA A 73 -3.55 -7.44 -16.29
N PHE A 74 -4.00 -6.36 -15.64
CA PHE A 74 -4.84 -6.46 -14.44
C PHE A 74 -6.23 -7.01 -14.75
N ILE A 75 -6.84 -6.66 -15.89
CA ILE A 75 -8.11 -7.26 -16.32
C ILE A 75 -7.97 -8.76 -16.55
N THR A 76 -6.87 -9.18 -17.20
CA THR A 76 -6.57 -10.60 -17.43
C THR A 76 -6.40 -11.35 -16.11
N TRP A 77 -5.62 -10.79 -15.18
CA TRP A 77 -5.43 -11.35 -13.84
C TRP A 77 -6.75 -11.40 -13.06
N ALA A 78 -7.55 -10.33 -13.07
CA ALA A 78 -8.82 -10.24 -12.37
C ALA A 78 -9.81 -11.31 -12.85
N LYS A 79 -9.87 -11.54 -14.17
CA LYS A 79 -10.69 -12.61 -14.76
C LYS A 79 -10.28 -14.00 -14.27
N TYR A 80 -8.98 -14.23 -14.09
CA TYR A 80 -8.46 -15.54 -13.63
C TYR A 80 -8.70 -15.78 -12.13
N HIS A 81 -8.74 -14.73 -11.32
CA HIS A 81 -8.94 -14.78 -9.86
C HIS A 81 -10.37 -14.44 -9.39
N ASP A 82 -11.34 -14.46 -10.31
CA ASP A 82 -12.75 -14.13 -10.03
C ASP A 82 -12.95 -12.77 -9.32
N ILE A 83 -12.10 -11.79 -9.65
CA ILE A 83 -12.29 -10.39 -9.24
C ILE A 83 -13.22 -9.73 -10.27
N PRO A 84 -14.30 -9.04 -9.85
CA PRO A 84 -15.18 -8.33 -10.77
C PRO A 84 -14.39 -7.36 -11.66
N LEU A 85 -14.61 -7.42 -12.98
CA LEU A 85 -13.81 -6.62 -13.92
C LEU A 85 -14.07 -5.12 -13.77
N ASP A 86 -15.28 -4.74 -13.35
CA ASP A 86 -15.67 -3.38 -13.00
C ASP A 86 -15.08 -2.91 -11.66
N HIS A 87 -14.33 -3.76 -10.95
CA HIS A 87 -13.53 -3.38 -9.78
C HIS A 87 -12.06 -3.10 -10.13
N VAL A 88 -11.70 -3.12 -11.40
CA VAL A 88 -10.38 -2.71 -11.89
C VAL A 88 -10.53 -1.43 -12.68
N VAL A 89 -9.83 -0.38 -12.26
CA VAL A 89 -9.89 0.93 -12.90
C VAL A 89 -8.49 1.42 -13.29
N SER A 90 -8.38 2.02 -14.47
CA SER A 90 -7.22 2.79 -14.88
C SER A 90 -7.35 4.24 -14.40
N ASP A 91 -6.30 4.78 -13.78
CA ASP A 91 -6.17 6.20 -13.44
C ASP A 91 -5.99 7.11 -14.69
N GLY A 92 -5.90 6.51 -15.87
CA GLY A 92 -5.73 7.19 -17.16
C GLY A 92 -4.30 7.62 -17.47
N THR A 93 -3.35 7.43 -16.55
CA THR A 93 -1.95 7.80 -16.78
C THR A 93 -1.25 6.78 -17.67
N SER A 94 -0.32 7.23 -18.51
CA SER A 94 0.37 6.38 -19.48
C SER A 94 1.90 6.42 -19.35
N SER A 95 2.43 7.17 -18.39
CA SER A 95 3.87 7.21 -18.09
C SER A 95 4.16 7.55 -16.64
N ASN A 96 5.36 7.19 -16.17
CA ASN A 96 5.81 7.50 -14.82
C ASN A 96 5.86 9.02 -14.54
N GLU A 97 6.10 9.85 -15.54
CA GLU A 97 6.15 11.32 -15.43
C GLU A 97 4.75 11.90 -15.18
N THR A 98 3.74 11.30 -15.82
CA THR A 98 2.32 11.69 -15.74
C THR A 98 1.55 11.01 -14.62
N ARG A 99 2.17 10.08 -13.87
CA ARG A 99 1.55 9.34 -12.75
C ARG A 99 0.82 10.28 -11.80
N LEU A 100 -0.31 9.86 -11.21
CA LEU A 100 -0.97 10.69 -10.20
C LEU A 100 -0.18 10.69 -8.89
N GLY A 101 0.31 9.52 -8.50
CA GLY A 101 1.01 9.25 -7.25
C GLY A 101 0.12 8.50 -6.26
N ALA A 102 0.71 7.85 -5.26
CA ALA A 102 -0.03 6.83 -4.50
C ALA A 102 -1.20 7.40 -3.68
N VAL A 103 -1.09 8.59 -3.10
CA VAL A 103 -2.22 9.20 -2.35
C VAL A 103 -3.35 9.65 -3.28
N PRO A 104 -3.08 10.35 -4.39
CA PRO A 104 -4.08 10.56 -5.43
C PRO A 104 -4.72 9.28 -5.96
N ASP A 105 -3.98 8.18 -6.13
CA ASP A 105 -4.53 6.89 -6.58
C ASP A 105 -5.50 6.29 -5.55
N ILE A 106 -5.19 6.40 -4.25
CA ILE A 106 -6.11 5.99 -3.18
C ILE A 106 -7.42 6.76 -3.31
N LEU A 107 -7.34 8.08 -3.41
CA LEU A 107 -8.51 8.95 -3.48
C LEU A 107 -9.31 8.74 -4.78
N PHE A 108 -8.62 8.59 -5.90
CA PHE A 108 -9.22 8.26 -7.19
C PHE A 108 -10.01 6.95 -7.11
N GLY A 109 -9.41 5.88 -6.56
CA GLY A 109 -10.08 4.60 -6.39
C GLY A 109 -11.30 4.68 -5.47
N ILE A 110 -11.17 5.35 -4.32
CA ILE A 110 -12.29 5.55 -3.37
C ILE A 110 -13.45 6.27 -4.06
N ASN A 111 -13.17 7.35 -4.78
CA ASN A 111 -14.21 8.15 -5.45
C ASN A 111 -14.83 7.41 -6.63
N HIS A 112 -14.02 6.73 -7.46
CA HIS A 112 -14.49 6.01 -8.64
C HIS A 112 -15.44 4.87 -8.27
N PHE A 113 -15.09 4.10 -7.24
CA PHE A 113 -15.88 2.94 -6.81
C PHE A 113 -16.95 3.28 -5.75
N GLY A 114 -17.08 4.54 -5.32
CA GLY A 114 -18.05 4.96 -4.31
C GLY A 114 -17.82 4.31 -2.94
N LEU A 115 -16.57 4.27 -2.48
CA LEU A 115 -16.16 3.59 -1.24
C LEU A 115 -16.16 4.51 -0.02
N ASP A 116 -16.50 5.78 -0.17
CA ASP A 116 -16.40 6.84 0.84
C ASP A 116 -17.28 6.60 2.09
N GLN A 117 -18.31 5.76 1.97
CA GLN A 117 -19.18 5.36 3.08
C GLN A 117 -18.73 4.07 3.79
N SER A 118 -17.61 3.46 3.37
CA SER A 118 -17.08 2.22 3.95
C SER A 118 -15.68 2.42 4.50
N ASP A 119 -15.29 1.60 5.49
CA ASP A 119 -13.88 1.53 5.90
C ASP A 119 -13.08 0.83 4.79
N VAL A 120 -11.94 1.42 4.44
CA VAL A 120 -11.14 0.97 3.28
C VAL A 120 -9.76 0.50 3.75
N LEU A 121 -9.46 -0.78 3.53
CA LEU A 121 -8.12 -1.34 3.63
C LEU A 121 -7.34 -1.04 2.35
N VAL A 122 -6.41 -0.08 2.42
CA VAL A 122 -5.49 0.26 1.33
C VAL A 122 -4.24 -0.61 1.43
N VAL A 123 -3.84 -1.22 0.31
CA VAL A 123 -2.66 -2.11 0.22
C VAL A 123 -1.78 -1.70 -0.95
N GLY A 124 -0.48 -1.50 -0.70
CA GLY A 124 0.51 -1.36 -1.77
C GLY A 124 0.72 -2.68 -2.50
N GLY A 125 0.50 -2.72 -3.82
CA GLY A 125 0.57 -3.95 -4.61
C GLY A 125 1.98 -4.56 -4.73
N ASP A 126 3.02 -3.87 -4.27
CA ASP A 126 4.41 -4.34 -4.30
C ASP A 126 4.98 -4.77 -2.95
N THR A 127 4.16 -4.69 -1.90
CA THR A 127 4.57 -5.03 -0.54
C THR A 127 3.81 -6.27 -0.06
N LEU A 128 4.53 -7.23 0.52
CA LEU A 128 3.98 -8.38 1.22
C LEU A 128 4.50 -8.41 2.66
N PHE A 129 3.78 -9.06 3.57
CA PHE A 129 4.25 -9.29 4.94
C PHE A 129 4.87 -10.68 5.09
N LEU A 130 5.65 -10.85 6.17
CA LEU A 130 6.18 -12.16 6.55
C LEU A 130 5.04 -13.11 6.97
N HIS A 131 5.28 -14.41 6.88
CA HIS A 131 4.28 -15.47 7.06
C HIS A 131 3.56 -15.48 8.42
N ASP A 132 4.13 -14.83 9.44
CA ASP A 132 3.55 -14.74 10.78
C ASP A 132 2.53 -13.61 10.96
N PHE A 133 2.27 -12.81 9.92
CA PHE A 133 1.20 -11.82 9.93
C PHE A 133 -0.17 -12.46 10.12
N ASN A 134 -0.97 -11.90 11.03
CA ASN A 134 -2.30 -12.38 11.36
C ASN A 134 -3.34 -11.29 11.10
N LEU A 135 -4.15 -11.48 10.05
CA LEU A 135 -5.15 -10.53 9.60
C LEU A 135 -6.34 -10.42 10.57
N ASP A 136 -6.75 -11.51 11.22
CA ASP A 136 -7.85 -11.48 12.21
C ASP A 136 -7.49 -10.60 13.40
N LYS A 137 -6.28 -10.76 13.95
CA LYS A 137 -5.78 -9.92 15.04
C LYS A 137 -5.70 -8.45 14.64
N PHE A 138 -5.34 -8.17 13.39
CA PHE A 138 -5.36 -6.81 12.85
C PHE A 138 -6.78 -6.23 12.84
N PHE A 139 -7.77 -6.97 12.34
CA PHE A 139 -9.17 -6.52 12.35
C PHE A 139 -9.77 -6.43 13.75
N ASP A 140 -9.43 -7.33 14.67
CA ASP A 140 -9.89 -7.28 16.05
C ASP A 140 -9.36 -6.04 16.77
N LYS A 141 -8.08 -5.69 16.54
CA LYS A 141 -7.51 -4.43 17.03
C LYS A 141 -8.27 -3.22 16.49
N TYR A 142 -8.57 -3.21 15.19
CA TYR A 142 -9.33 -2.12 14.57
C TYR A 142 -10.73 -1.97 15.19
N LYS A 143 -11.46 -3.08 15.36
CA LYS A 143 -12.77 -3.10 16.00
C LYS A 143 -12.69 -2.59 17.45
N GLN A 144 -11.72 -3.10 18.23
CA GLN A 144 -11.54 -2.70 19.62
C GLN A 144 -11.30 -1.19 19.78
N MET A 145 -10.49 -0.61 18.89
CA MET A 145 -10.28 0.84 18.89
C MET A 145 -11.56 1.61 18.56
N ASN A 146 -12.25 1.20 17.49
CA ASN A 146 -13.45 1.86 16.99
C ASN A 146 -14.69 1.65 17.88
N SER A 147 -14.65 0.71 18.83
CA SER A 147 -15.64 0.64 19.92
C SER A 147 -15.53 1.80 20.92
N ASN A 148 -14.38 2.47 21.00
CA ASN A 148 -14.13 3.55 21.96
C ASN A 148 -14.03 4.94 21.30
N TYR A 149 -13.52 5.00 20.07
CA TYR A 149 -13.36 6.24 19.31
C TYR A 149 -13.09 5.94 17.84
N ASP A 150 -13.46 6.86 16.95
CA ASP A 150 -13.14 6.73 15.52
C ASP A 150 -11.62 6.77 15.30
N ALA A 151 -11.07 5.73 14.67
CA ALA A 151 -9.65 5.61 14.40
C ALA A 151 -9.35 4.80 13.14
N CYS A 152 -8.30 5.19 12.43
CA CYS A 152 -7.67 4.35 11.43
C CYS A 152 -6.64 3.42 12.11
N LEU A 153 -6.25 2.35 11.42
CA LEU A 153 -5.20 1.44 11.88
C LEU A 153 -4.18 1.23 10.77
N VAL A 154 -2.90 1.44 11.09
CA VAL A 154 -1.79 1.21 10.17
C VAL A 154 -0.86 0.13 10.73
N THR A 155 -0.08 -0.51 9.87
CA THR A 155 0.94 -1.45 10.33
C THR A 155 2.28 -0.76 10.59
N THR A 156 3.07 -1.32 11.50
CA THR A 156 4.44 -0.87 11.76
C THR A 156 5.38 -2.04 11.96
N TYR A 157 6.63 -1.91 11.54
CA TYR A 157 7.69 -2.88 11.82
C TYR A 157 8.98 -2.17 12.25
N LEU A 158 9.85 -2.90 12.93
CA LEU A 158 11.12 -2.35 13.38
C LEU A 158 12.16 -2.37 12.26
N VAL A 159 12.88 -1.26 12.09
CA VAL A 159 14.02 -1.14 11.19
C VAL A 159 15.30 -0.90 11.96
N THR A 160 16.44 -1.25 11.37
CA THR A 160 17.74 -0.92 11.95
C THR A 160 18.02 0.58 11.81
N GLU A 161 18.96 1.10 12.60
CA GLU A 161 19.39 2.49 12.51
C GLU A 161 19.86 2.88 11.11
N GLU A 162 20.60 1.99 10.45
CA GLU A 162 21.10 2.14 9.08
C GLU A 162 19.99 2.19 8.02
N GLN A 163 18.78 1.76 8.37
CA GLN A 163 17.63 1.70 7.47
C GLN A 163 16.66 2.87 7.64
N VAL A 164 16.75 3.62 8.75
CA VAL A 164 15.83 4.71 9.11
C VAL A 164 15.64 5.73 7.98
N HIS A 165 16.73 6.12 7.30
CA HIS A 165 16.70 7.10 6.21
C HIS A 165 15.99 6.62 4.93
N LYS A 166 15.52 5.37 4.88
CA LYS A 166 14.85 4.79 3.71
C LYS A 166 13.33 4.82 3.83
N PHE A 167 12.81 5.05 5.04
CA PHE A 167 11.39 4.85 5.35
C PHE A 167 10.77 6.03 6.07
N GLY A 168 9.45 6.13 6.01
CA GLY A 168 8.68 6.93 6.94
C GLY A 168 8.67 6.28 8.33
N ILE A 169 9.14 7.02 9.32
CA ILE A 169 9.24 6.60 10.72
C ILE A 169 8.14 7.25 11.55
N VAL A 170 7.44 6.45 12.34
CA VAL A 170 6.37 6.92 13.23
C VAL A 170 6.81 6.87 14.69
N GLU A 171 6.40 7.86 15.46
CA GLU A 171 6.44 7.82 16.92
C GLU A 171 5.04 7.58 17.45
N THR A 172 4.94 6.88 18.57
CA THR A 172 3.63 6.55 19.17
C THR A 172 3.63 6.86 20.66
N ASP A 173 2.46 7.17 21.18
CA ASP A 173 2.23 7.19 22.62
C ASP A 173 2.22 5.77 23.23
N SER A 174 1.93 5.68 24.54
CA SER A 174 1.87 4.42 25.28
C SER A 174 0.71 3.50 24.86
N GLN A 175 -0.30 4.04 24.15
CA GLN A 175 -1.44 3.30 23.64
C GLN A 175 -1.23 2.84 22.18
N GLY A 176 -0.10 3.21 21.58
CA GLY A 176 0.21 2.90 20.18
C GLY A 176 -0.50 3.80 19.18
N ILE A 177 -0.94 4.99 19.61
CA ILE A 177 -1.45 6.04 18.72
C ILE A 177 -0.29 6.88 18.20
N ILE A 178 -0.27 7.17 16.90
CA ILE A 178 0.78 7.97 16.26
C ILE A 178 0.75 9.40 16.79
N THR A 179 1.91 9.90 17.22
CA THR A 179 2.10 11.28 17.70
C THR A 179 3.04 12.10 16.81
N SER A 180 3.81 11.43 15.94
CA SER A 180 4.74 12.08 15.01
C SER A 180 4.98 11.17 13.80
N PHE A 181 5.22 11.78 12.64
CA PHE A 181 5.64 11.11 11.42
C PHE A 181 6.82 11.86 10.81
N LEU A 182 7.92 11.15 10.55
CA LEU A 182 9.11 11.68 9.90
C LEU A 182 9.38 10.91 8.62
N GLU A 183 9.39 11.58 7.47
CA GLU A 183 9.70 10.95 6.19
C GLU A 183 11.22 10.88 5.99
N LYS A 184 11.77 9.66 5.89
CA LYS A 184 13.20 9.40 5.63
C LYS A 184 14.14 10.23 6.51
N PRO A 185 13.95 10.23 7.85
CA PRO A 185 14.73 11.07 8.74
C PRO A 185 16.19 10.62 8.81
N SER A 186 17.06 11.51 9.28
CA SER A 186 18.39 11.08 9.72
C SER A 186 18.26 10.18 10.95
N PRO A 187 19.19 9.23 11.17
CA PRO A 187 19.16 8.34 12.34
C PRO A 187 19.14 9.06 13.70
N LEU A 188 19.63 10.30 13.75
CA LEU A 188 19.69 11.13 14.95
C LEU A 188 18.42 11.95 15.20
N ALA A 189 17.54 12.08 14.21
CA ALA A 189 16.34 12.93 14.33
C ALA A 189 15.24 12.33 15.21
N THR A 190 15.26 11.01 15.46
CA THR A 190 14.33 10.31 16.35
C THR A 190 14.96 9.04 16.91
N GLN A 191 14.53 8.64 18.11
CA GLN A 191 14.85 7.33 18.69
C GLN A 191 13.90 6.22 18.22
N SER A 192 12.78 6.58 17.58
CA SER A 192 11.87 5.58 17.03
C SER A 192 12.51 4.83 15.86
N ARG A 193 12.14 3.57 15.75
CA ARG A 193 12.54 2.66 14.67
C ARG A 193 11.34 1.99 14.02
N LYS A 194 10.14 2.53 14.21
CA LYS A 194 8.90 1.99 13.65
C LYS A 194 8.67 2.55 12.24
N ALA A 195 8.96 1.75 11.23
CA ALA A 195 8.62 2.06 9.84
C ALA A 195 7.17 1.68 9.54
N CYS A 196 6.51 2.41 8.64
CA CYS A 196 5.09 2.23 8.31
C CYS A 196 4.89 1.95 6.81
N PRO A 197 4.65 0.69 6.40
CA PRO A 197 4.37 0.37 4.99
C PRO A 197 2.95 0.72 4.59
N CYS A 198 2.68 0.74 3.28
CA CYS A 198 1.33 0.96 2.75
C CYS A 198 0.43 -0.25 2.98
N PHE A 199 -0.14 -0.31 4.18
CA PHE A 199 -1.20 -1.22 4.60
C PHE A 199 -2.01 -0.48 5.68
N TYR A 200 -3.07 0.19 5.25
CA TYR A 200 -3.83 1.13 6.07
C TYR A 200 -5.29 0.77 6.06
N LEU A 201 -5.87 0.51 7.22
CA LEU A 201 -7.31 0.42 7.37
C LEU A 201 -7.84 1.81 7.75
N ILE A 202 -8.36 2.49 6.74
CA ILE A 202 -8.85 3.87 6.79
C ILE A 202 -10.31 3.82 7.22
N ASN A 203 -10.63 4.47 8.35
CA ASN A 203 -12.01 4.70 8.76
C ASN A 203 -12.68 5.65 7.77
N SER A 204 -13.92 5.37 7.38
CA SER A 204 -14.66 6.19 6.40
C SER A 204 -14.71 7.69 6.78
N LYS A 205 -14.80 8.01 8.07
CA LYS A 205 -14.80 9.40 8.57
C LYS A 205 -13.48 10.15 8.37
N ALA A 206 -12.39 9.44 8.10
CA ALA A 206 -11.09 10.04 7.78
C ALA A 206 -10.91 10.32 6.28
N ILE A 207 -11.73 9.73 5.40
CA ILE A 207 -11.62 9.91 3.94
C ILE A 207 -11.74 11.39 3.51
N PRO A 208 -12.64 12.22 4.07
CA PRO A 208 -12.69 13.64 3.74
C PRO A 208 -11.37 14.39 4.00
N LEU A 209 -10.58 13.97 5.00
CA LEU A 209 -9.28 14.57 5.28
C LEU A 209 -8.22 14.19 4.24
N ILE A 210 -8.36 13.02 3.60
CA ILE A 210 -7.50 12.61 2.47
C ILE A 210 -7.83 13.46 1.24
N GLN A 211 -9.11 13.69 0.99
CA GLN A 211 -9.58 14.60 -0.06
C GLN A 211 -9.03 16.02 0.17
N GLU A 212 -9.19 16.55 1.39
CA GLU A 212 -8.66 17.86 1.78
C GLU A 212 -7.14 17.96 1.59
N PHE A 213 -6.38 16.92 1.96
CA PHE A 213 -4.94 16.88 1.75
C PHE A 213 -4.57 17.00 0.26
N VAL A 214 -5.19 16.18 -0.59
CA VAL A 214 -4.90 16.19 -2.04
C VAL A 214 -5.33 17.52 -2.67
N ASP A 215 -6.47 18.07 -2.28
CA ASP A 215 -6.96 19.35 -2.81
C ASP A 215 -6.05 20.52 -2.41
N ASN A 216 -5.57 20.54 -1.16
CA ASN A 216 -4.61 21.54 -0.70
C ASN A 216 -3.28 21.47 -1.48
N CYS A 217 -2.78 20.27 -1.75
CA CYS A 217 -1.59 20.07 -2.58
C CYS A 217 -1.81 20.58 -4.01
N LYS A 218 -2.97 20.31 -4.61
CA LYS A 218 -3.31 20.81 -5.95
C LYS A 218 -3.44 22.33 -5.98
N ALA A 219 -4.18 22.91 -5.03
CA ALA A 219 -4.41 24.35 -4.94
C ALA A 219 -3.12 25.14 -4.73
N SER A 220 -2.15 24.56 -4.01
CA SER A 220 -0.83 25.17 -3.78
C SER A 220 0.18 24.91 -4.90
N ASN A 221 -0.19 24.18 -5.97
CA ASN A 221 0.74 23.68 -6.99
C ASN A 221 1.94 22.94 -6.38
N ALA A 222 1.71 22.16 -5.32
CA ALA A 222 2.75 21.39 -4.68
C ALA A 222 3.41 20.42 -5.68
N PRO A 223 4.73 20.22 -5.61
CA PRO A 223 5.38 19.22 -6.42
C PRO A 223 4.86 17.82 -6.06
N LYS A 224 4.84 16.91 -7.03
CA LYS A 224 4.19 15.60 -6.90
C LYS A 224 4.74 14.79 -5.73
N GLU A 225 6.03 14.94 -5.46
CA GLU A 225 6.77 14.31 -4.36
C GLU A 225 6.17 14.59 -2.97
N GLU A 226 5.42 15.69 -2.81
CA GLU A 226 4.76 16.04 -1.54
C GLU A 226 3.52 15.21 -1.23
N TYR A 227 2.94 14.55 -2.23
CA TYR A 227 1.74 13.73 -2.09
C TYR A 227 1.81 12.37 -2.81
N ASP A 228 2.94 12.04 -3.43
CA ASP A 228 3.18 10.72 -4.05
C ASP A 228 3.42 9.64 -2.99
N ALA A 229 4.14 9.96 -1.91
CA ALA A 229 4.43 9.00 -0.84
C ALA A 229 3.26 8.89 0.14
N THR A 230 2.75 7.68 0.37
CA THR A 230 1.61 7.47 1.26
C THR A 230 1.85 7.90 2.71
N GLY A 231 3.10 7.89 3.16
CA GLY A 231 3.51 8.42 4.47
C GLY A 231 3.18 9.90 4.67
N LYS A 232 3.21 10.71 3.61
CA LYS A 232 2.85 12.15 3.66
C LYS A 232 1.38 12.35 4.02
N CYS A 233 0.50 11.49 3.51
CA CYS A 233 -0.90 11.48 3.90
C CYS A 233 -1.06 11.14 5.39
N LEU A 234 -0.34 10.14 5.90
CA LEU A 234 -0.36 9.82 7.34
C LEU A 234 0.13 10.99 8.20
N ALA A 235 1.19 11.69 7.77
CA ALA A 235 1.70 12.89 8.42
C ALA A 235 0.64 14.00 8.50
N TYR A 236 -0.20 14.13 7.47
CA TYR A 236 -1.32 15.06 7.46
C TYR A 236 -2.49 14.60 8.34
N LEU A 237 -2.78 13.29 8.37
CA LEU A 237 -3.90 12.71 9.09
C LEU A 237 -3.70 12.62 10.60
N TYR A 238 -2.53 12.20 11.08
CA TYR A 238 -2.35 11.89 12.51
C TYR A 238 -2.71 13.03 13.49
N PRO A 239 -2.46 14.32 13.21
CA PRO A 239 -2.87 15.38 14.14
C PRO A 239 -4.38 15.69 14.06
N ARG A 240 -5.08 15.15 13.07
CA ARG A 240 -6.51 15.44 12.77
C ARG A 240 -7.43 14.25 13.03
N PHE A 241 -6.90 13.04 12.98
CA PHE A 241 -7.64 11.79 13.17
C PHE A 241 -6.76 10.76 13.86
N LYS A 242 -7.32 9.97 14.78
CA LYS A 242 -6.55 8.97 15.51
C LYS A 242 -6.04 7.89 14.56
N LEU A 243 -4.73 7.71 14.55
CA LEU A 243 -4.07 6.62 13.82
C LEU A 243 -3.45 5.67 14.84
N GLY A 244 -4.05 4.50 15.02
CA GLY A 244 -3.44 3.42 15.78
C GLY A 244 -2.42 2.65 14.96
N THR A 245 -1.57 1.93 15.66
CA THR A 245 -0.55 1.06 15.06
C THR A 245 -0.79 -0.42 15.41
N PHE A 246 -0.48 -1.28 14.46
CA PHE A 246 -0.44 -2.73 14.63
C PHE A 246 0.98 -3.23 14.27
N PRO A 247 1.72 -3.85 15.22
CA PRO A 247 3.06 -4.34 14.94
C PRO A 247 3.00 -5.58 14.05
N ILE A 248 3.89 -5.62 13.06
CA ILE A 248 4.18 -6.80 12.23
C ILE A 248 5.68 -7.11 12.31
N SER A 249 6.05 -8.36 12.08
CA SER A 249 7.45 -8.79 12.18
C SER A 249 8.33 -8.24 11.07
N GLY A 250 7.75 -7.90 9.92
CA GLY A 250 8.45 -7.27 8.82
C GLY A 250 7.63 -7.27 7.54
N ARG A 251 8.25 -6.75 6.48
CA ARG A 251 7.70 -6.74 5.14
C ARG A 251 8.75 -7.09 4.10
N ILE A 252 8.28 -7.52 2.95
CA ILE A 252 9.02 -7.68 1.72
C ILE A 252 8.53 -6.60 0.75
N ASP A 253 9.46 -5.81 0.20
CA ASP A 253 9.19 -4.70 -0.72
C ASP A 253 9.86 -4.99 -2.06
N VAL A 254 9.08 -5.28 -3.09
CA VAL A 254 9.59 -5.64 -4.42
C VAL A 254 9.91 -4.38 -5.23
N GLY A 255 10.97 -3.70 -4.84
CA GLY A 255 11.33 -2.41 -5.42
C GLY A 255 12.23 -2.46 -6.66
N GLY A 256 13.04 -3.51 -6.81
CA GLY A 256 14.03 -3.74 -7.87
C GLY A 256 14.41 -5.21 -7.97
N LEU A 257 15.33 -5.59 -8.86
CA LEU A 257 15.59 -7.01 -9.14
C LEU A 257 16.16 -7.75 -7.92
N SER A 258 17.10 -7.15 -7.19
CA SER A 258 17.67 -7.78 -5.98
C SER A 258 16.61 -8.07 -4.91
N SER A 259 15.66 -7.16 -4.69
CA SER A 259 14.56 -7.38 -3.76
C SER A 259 13.55 -8.42 -4.27
N TYR A 260 13.32 -8.47 -5.59
CA TYR A 260 12.47 -9.49 -6.20
C TYR A 260 13.06 -10.89 -5.99
N ILE A 261 14.36 -11.08 -6.23
CA ILE A 261 15.03 -12.38 -6.04
C ILE A 261 14.91 -12.83 -4.58
N LYS A 262 15.19 -11.94 -3.63
CA LYS A 262 15.04 -12.24 -2.20
C LYS A 262 13.61 -12.60 -1.81
N ALA A 263 12.64 -11.85 -2.35
CA ALA A 263 11.22 -12.15 -2.16
C ALA A 263 10.88 -13.53 -2.70
N ASN A 264 11.32 -13.84 -3.93
CA ASN A 264 11.01 -15.10 -4.58
C ASN A 264 11.61 -16.28 -3.79
N THR A 265 12.84 -16.17 -3.32
CA THR A 265 13.45 -17.18 -2.45
C THR A 265 12.67 -17.39 -1.16
N TYR A 266 12.24 -16.31 -0.48
CA TYR A 266 11.45 -16.40 0.76
C TYR A 266 10.11 -17.11 0.56
N PHE A 267 9.43 -16.87 -0.57
CA PHE A 267 8.12 -17.47 -0.85
C PHE A 267 8.21 -18.84 -1.55
N GLN A 268 9.42 -19.32 -1.84
CA GLN A 268 9.68 -20.70 -2.30
C GLN A 268 10.03 -21.67 -1.16
N SER A 269 10.52 -21.16 -0.03
CA SER A 269 10.84 -21.93 1.18
C SER A 269 9.62 -22.25 2.01
#